data_AF-A0A8T3YFZ4-F1
#
_entry.id   AF-A0A8T3YFZ4-F1
#
_cell.length_a   1.000
_cell.length_b   1.000
_cell.length_c   1.000
_cell.angle_alpha   90.00
_cell.angle_beta   90.00
_cell.angle_gamma   90.00
#
_symmetry.space_group_name_H-M   'P 1'
#
loop_
_entity.id
_entity.type
_entity.pdbx_description
1 polymer ?
#
loop_
_entity_poly.entity_id
_entity_poly.type
_entity_poly.pdbx_seq_one_letter_code
_entity_poly.pdbx_strand_id
1 'polypeptide(L)'
;MGIAKLSALRKLAALKDSDILLKGNQGRMTVYRLNRGDAVVKQLKMLFTVARLSALVAGKVEGCEVYLFGSCARGEDVEDSDIDLLVVGTNRTAIARLQALDRRAKVSFFTPVEWLKLAKQDRAFYQRVEQDKIRLA
;
A
#
# COMPACT_ATOMS: atom_id res chain seq x y z
N MET A 1 13.41 24.22 -2.71
CA MET A 1 13.01 25.17 -1.65
C MET A 1 13.05 24.46 -0.30
N GLY A 2 13.84 24.94 0.65
CA GLY A 2 13.90 24.38 2.00
C GLY A 2 12.87 25.03 2.93
N ILE A 3 12.36 24.29 3.91
CA ILE A 3 11.52 24.84 4.97
C ILE A 3 12.45 25.49 6.00
N ALA A 4 12.15 26.72 6.44
CA ALA A 4 12.93 27.37 7.50
C ALA A 4 12.95 26.49 8.78
N LYS A 5 14.10 26.42 9.46
CA LYS A 5 14.30 25.55 10.64
C LYS A 5 13.20 25.69 11.69
N LEU A 6 12.82 26.93 12.02
CA LEU A 6 11.77 27.21 13.00
C LEU A 6 10.40 26.69 12.52
N SER A 7 10.08 26.86 11.25
CA SER A 7 8.83 26.37 10.65
C SER A 7 8.77 24.85 10.62
N ALA A 8 9.88 24.17 10.34
CA ALA A 8 9.97 22.72 10.41
C ALA A 8 9.76 22.20 11.84
N LEU A 9 10.39 22.84 12.83
CA LEU A 9 10.21 22.49 14.25
C LEU A 9 8.76 22.68 14.72
N ARG A 10 8.10 23.78 14.32
CA ARG A 10 6.69 24.01 14.63
C ARG A 10 5.77 22.94 14.03
N LYS A 11 6.03 22.52 12.79
CA LYS A 11 5.27 21.44 12.13
C LYS A 11 5.49 20.09 12.82
N LEU A 12 6.73 19.76 13.19
CA LEU A 12 7.04 18.53 13.93
C LEU A 12 6.34 18.51 15.30
N ALA A 13 6.31 19.64 16.01
CA ALA A 13 5.57 19.76 17.26
C ALA A 13 4.07 19.54 17.06
N ALA A 14 3.45 20.20 16.08
CA ALA A 14 2.02 20.03 15.78
C ALA A 14 1.64 18.59 15.40
N LEU A 15 2.48 17.91 14.60
CA LEU A 15 2.27 16.51 14.24
C LEU A 15 2.48 15.55 15.42
N LYS A 16 3.36 15.91 16.37
CA LYS A 16 3.52 15.16 17.62
C LYS A 16 2.36 15.40 18.58
N ASP A 17 1.82 16.61 18.63
CA ASP A 17 0.67 16.94 19.50
C ASP A 17 -0.65 16.36 18.99
N SER A 18 -0.70 15.97 17.72
CA SER A 18 -1.81 15.22 17.11
C SER A 18 -1.57 13.70 17.07
N ASP A 19 -0.56 13.19 17.77
CA ASP A 19 -0.15 11.78 17.81
C ASP A 19 0.20 11.13 16.47
N ILE A 20 0.26 11.90 15.37
CA ILE A 20 0.75 11.43 14.07
C ILE A 20 2.24 11.05 14.15
N LEU A 21 3.01 11.79 14.94
CA LEU A 21 4.43 11.50 15.19
C LEU A 21 4.70 11.17 16.66
N LEU A 22 5.45 10.10 16.87
CA LEU A 22 6.07 9.79 18.15
C LEU A 22 7.44 10.47 18.23
N LYS A 23 7.73 11.08 19.37
CA LYS A 23 9.04 11.71 19.65
C LYS A 23 9.83 10.82 20.60
N GLY A 24 11.08 10.53 20.26
CA GLY A 24 12.03 9.82 21.12
C GLY A 24 13.40 10.49 21.12
N ASN A 25 14.28 10.04 22.01
CA ASN A 25 15.67 10.47 22.06
C ASN A 25 16.59 9.29 21.79
N GLN A 26 17.66 9.52 21.03
CA GLN A 26 18.79 8.61 20.85
C GLN A 26 20.06 9.39 21.21
N GLY A 27 20.55 9.19 22.43
CA GLY A 27 21.60 10.01 23.02
C GLY A 27 21.18 11.48 23.10
N ARG A 28 21.93 12.37 22.45
CA ARG A 28 21.63 13.81 22.35
C ARG A 28 20.72 14.19 21.17
N MET A 29 20.32 13.22 20.35
CA MET A 29 19.52 13.45 19.15
C MET A 29 18.03 13.18 19.43
N THR A 30 17.17 14.14 19.07
CA THR A 30 15.71 13.92 19.02
C THR A 30 15.34 13.29 17.69
N VAL A 31 14.61 12.17 17.74
CA VAL A 31 14.13 11.43 16.57
C VAL A 31 12.60 11.41 16.59
N TYR A 32 11.99 11.61 15.43
CA TYR A 32 10.56 11.46 15.23
C TYR A 32 10.29 10.20 14.42
N ARG A 33 9.25 9.46 14.78
CA ARG A 33 8.77 8.29 14.03
C ARG A 33 7.28 8.42 13.77
N LEU A 34 6.83 7.94 12.63
CA LEU A 34 5.41 7.89 12.33
C LEU A 34 4.70 6.96 13.33
N ASN A 35 3.59 7.41 13.91
CA ASN A 35 2.77 6.57 14.78
C ASN A 35 1.95 5.59 13.92
N ARG A 36 2.52 4.42 13.63
CA ARG A 36 1.89 3.41 12.77
C ARG A 36 0.62 2.79 13.36
N GLY A 37 0.40 2.95 14.66
CA GLY A 37 -0.82 2.50 15.33
C GLY A 37 -1.98 3.48 15.18
N ASP A 38 -1.72 4.73 14.78
CA ASP A 38 -2.73 5.75 14.63
C ASP A 38 -3.64 5.51 13.41
N ALA A 39 -4.94 5.72 13.60
CA ALA A 39 -5.94 5.45 12.57
C ALA A 39 -5.81 6.42 11.38
N VAL A 40 -5.56 7.71 11.63
CA VAL A 40 -5.38 8.71 10.56
C VAL A 40 -4.13 8.38 9.74
N VAL A 41 -3.04 8.00 10.40
CA VAL A 41 -1.82 7.54 9.75
C VAL A 41 -2.10 6.36 8.82
N LYS A 42 -2.81 5.33 9.29
CA LYS A 42 -3.18 4.17 8.46
C LYS A 42 -3.99 4.61 7.23
N GLN A 43 -5.00 5.47 7.41
CA GLN A 43 -5.81 5.99 6.29
C GLN A 43 -4.98 6.78 5.28
N LEU A 44 -4.06 7.63 5.74
CA LEU A 44 -3.16 8.39 4.86
C LEU A 44 -2.25 7.46 4.05
N LYS A 45 -1.68 6.43 4.68
CA LYS A 45 -0.83 5.45 3.99
C LYS A 45 -1.58 4.71 2.89
N MET A 46 -2.82 4.28 3.17
CA MET A 46 -3.68 3.66 2.17
C MET A 46 -3.99 4.63 1.03
N LEU A 47 -4.40 5.87 1.34
CA LEU A 47 -4.70 6.91 0.36
C LEU A 47 -3.51 7.14 -0.59
N PHE A 48 -2.32 7.41 -0.04
CA PHE A 48 -1.13 7.68 -0.87
C PHE A 48 -0.75 6.48 -1.72
N THR A 49 -0.85 5.27 -1.18
CA THR A 49 -0.53 4.04 -1.90
C THR A 49 -1.51 3.80 -3.03
N VAL A 50 -2.81 3.85 -2.75
CA VAL A 50 -3.87 3.65 -3.75
C VAL A 50 -3.81 4.73 -4.83
N ALA A 51 -3.64 6.00 -4.46
CA ALA A 51 -3.54 7.10 -5.43
C ALA A 51 -2.34 6.91 -6.37
N ARG A 52 -1.17 6.57 -5.82
CA ARG A 52 0.04 6.31 -6.61
C ARG A 52 -0.14 5.11 -7.54
N LEU A 53 -0.63 3.98 -7.01
CA LEU A 53 -0.76 2.75 -7.79
C LEU A 53 -1.86 2.86 -8.85
N SER A 54 -2.99 3.46 -8.53
CA SER A 54 -4.07 3.68 -9.51
C SER A 54 -3.56 4.50 -10.70
N ALA A 55 -2.79 5.56 -10.44
CA ALA A 55 -2.19 6.37 -11.49
C ALA A 55 -1.16 5.59 -12.34
N LEU A 56 -0.39 4.67 -11.71
CA LEU A 56 0.59 3.84 -12.41
C LEU A 56 -0.06 2.75 -13.28
N VAL A 57 -1.16 2.17 -12.82
CA VAL A 57 -1.85 1.06 -13.48
C VAL A 57 -2.82 1.54 -14.57
N ALA A 58 -3.36 2.76 -14.42
CA ALA A 58 -4.34 3.34 -15.35
C ALA A 58 -3.88 3.24 -16.82
N GLY A 59 -4.65 2.52 -17.63
CA GLY A 59 -4.40 2.34 -19.06
C GLY A 59 -3.17 1.51 -19.42
N LYS A 60 -2.55 0.80 -18.46
CA LYS A 60 -1.36 -0.04 -18.69
C LYS A 60 -1.66 -1.55 -18.73
N VAL A 61 -2.79 -1.95 -18.15
CA VAL A 61 -3.20 -3.36 -18.04
C VAL A 61 -4.59 -3.51 -18.63
N GLU A 62 -4.67 -3.96 -19.88
CA GLU A 62 -5.92 -4.24 -20.57
C GLU A 62 -6.37 -5.68 -20.36
N GLY A 63 -7.68 -5.87 -20.22
CA GLY A 63 -8.31 -7.21 -20.10
C GLY A 63 -8.07 -7.89 -18.75
N CYS A 64 -7.63 -7.15 -17.73
CA CYS A 64 -7.49 -7.63 -16.36
C CYS A 64 -8.04 -6.60 -15.38
N GLU A 65 -8.62 -7.10 -14.29
CA GLU A 65 -8.89 -6.33 -13.08
C GLU A 65 -7.65 -6.39 -12.18
N VAL A 66 -7.28 -5.25 -11.59
CA VAL A 66 -6.12 -5.14 -10.70
C VAL A 66 -6.56 -4.62 -9.34
N TYR A 67 -6.17 -5.35 -8.29
CA TYR A 67 -6.50 -5.02 -6.92
C TYR A 67 -5.24 -4.95 -6.06
N LEU A 68 -5.16 -3.94 -5.19
CA LEU A 68 -4.23 -3.92 -4.06
C LEU A 68 -4.82 -4.70 -2.91
N PHE A 69 -4.05 -5.56 -2.26
CA PHE A 69 -4.47 -6.24 -1.02
C PHE A 69 -3.32 -6.27 0.00
N GLY A 70 -3.53 -6.90 1.16
CA GLY A 70 -2.44 -7.09 2.11
C GLY A 70 -2.12 -5.86 2.96
N SER A 71 -0.89 -5.77 3.47
CA SER A 71 -0.51 -4.75 4.46
C SER A 71 -0.65 -3.32 3.93
N CYS A 72 -0.31 -3.09 2.65
CA CYS A 72 -0.49 -1.81 1.96
C CYS A 72 -1.96 -1.41 1.85
N ALA A 73 -2.87 -2.37 1.61
CA ALA A 73 -4.30 -2.13 1.56
C ALA A 73 -4.92 -1.87 2.94
N ARG A 74 -4.24 -2.25 4.03
CA ARG A 74 -4.65 -1.99 5.42
C ARG A 74 -3.93 -0.81 6.08
N GLY A 75 -2.97 -0.21 5.38
CA GLY A 75 -2.11 0.87 5.92
C GLY A 75 -1.13 0.40 7.00
N GLU A 76 -0.86 -0.90 7.07
CA GLU A 76 -0.02 -1.56 8.09
C GLU A 76 1.39 -1.87 7.57
N ASP A 77 1.64 -1.55 6.31
CA ASP A 77 2.95 -1.70 5.66
C ASP A 77 4.08 -0.97 6.40
N VAL A 78 5.29 -1.48 6.20
CA VAL A 78 6.55 -0.85 6.62
C VAL A 78 7.37 -0.54 5.38
N GLU A 79 8.48 0.19 5.53
CA GLU A 79 9.25 0.73 4.42
C GLU A 79 9.69 -0.35 3.41
N ASP A 80 10.03 -1.53 3.92
CA ASP A 80 10.50 -2.68 3.14
C ASP A 80 9.38 -3.68 2.77
N SER A 81 8.10 -3.30 2.95
CA SER A 81 6.98 -4.17 2.56
C SER A 81 6.88 -4.31 1.04
N ASP A 82 6.60 -5.53 0.61
CA ASP A 82 6.13 -5.81 -0.74
C ASP A 82 4.74 -5.18 -0.97
N ILE A 83 4.42 -4.94 -2.23
CA ILE A 83 3.12 -4.47 -2.69
C ILE A 83 2.37 -5.67 -3.27
N ASP A 84 1.50 -6.28 -2.47
CA ASP A 84 0.70 -7.42 -2.89
C ASP A 84 -0.42 -6.97 -3.85
N LEU A 85 -0.35 -7.43 -5.09
CA LEU A 85 -1.32 -7.15 -6.14
C LEU A 85 -2.02 -8.44 -6.56
N LEU A 86 -3.35 -8.42 -6.59
CA LEU A 86 -4.16 -9.44 -7.23
C LEU A 86 -4.50 -8.98 -8.64
N VAL A 87 -4.28 -9.85 -9.63
CA VAL A 87 -4.69 -9.62 -11.01
C VAL A 87 -5.62 -10.74 -11.43
N VAL A 88 -6.84 -10.39 -11.83
CA VAL A 88 -7.82 -11.34 -12.37
C VAL A 88 -8.07 -11.02 -13.83
N GLY A 89 -7.73 -11.93 -14.73
CA GLY A 89 -7.90 -11.69 -16.16
C GLY A 89 -7.31 -12.79 -17.05
N THR A 90 -7.24 -12.51 -18.35
CA THR A 90 -6.72 -13.47 -19.34
C THR A 90 -5.33 -13.09 -19.86
N ASN A 91 -4.91 -11.84 -19.65
CA ASN A 91 -3.65 -11.32 -20.18
C ASN A 91 -2.51 -11.42 -19.15
N ARG A 92 -1.72 -12.51 -19.21
CA ARG A 92 -0.57 -12.74 -18.33
C ARG A 92 0.56 -11.71 -18.46
N THR A 93 0.61 -10.94 -19.56
CA THR A 93 1.63 -9.87 -19.71
C THR A 93 1.48 -8.77 -18.65
N ALA A 94 0.31 -8.68 -18.00
CA ALA A 94 0.06 -7.83 -16.86
C ALA A 94 1.10 -7.98 -15.74
N ILE A 95 1.56 -9.21 -15.47
CA ILE A 95 2.51 -9.50 -14.39
C ILE A 95 3.81 -8.72 -14.61
N ALA A 96 4.44 -8.91 -15.77
CA ALA A 96 5.71 -8.28 -16.11
C ALA A 96 5.58 -6.75 -16.18
N ARG A 97 4.44 -6.24 -16.68
CA ARG A 97 4.17 -4.80 -16.73
C ARG A 97 4.08 -4.19 -15.34
N LEU A 98 3.35 -4.81 -14.42
CA LEU A 98 3.21 -4.33 -13.04
C LEU A 98 4.55 -4.37 -12.28
N GLN A 99 5.34 -5.42 -12.46
CA GLN A 99 6.68 -5.54 -11.87
C GLN A 99 7.68 -4.53 -12.44
N ALA A 100 7.52 -4.14 -13.71
CA ALA A 100 8.31 -3.07 -14.32
C ALA A 100 7.93 -1.67 -13.81
N LEU A 101 6.67 -1.47 -13.40
CA LEU A 101 6.18 -0.20 -12.84
C LEU A 101 6.63 0.00 -11.38
N ASP A 102 6.63 -1.06 -10.57
CA ASP A 102 7.17 -1.04 -9.21
C ASP A 102 7.83 -2.38 -8.89
N ARG A 103 9.12 -2.31 -8.54
CA ARG A 103 9.96 -3.49 -8.25
C ARG A 103 9.48 -4.26 -7.01
N ARG A 104 8.74 -3.59 -6.12
CA ARG A 104 8.14 -4.19 -4.91
C ARG A 104 6.81 -4.89 -5.22
N ALA A 105 6.29 -4.79 -6.45
CA ALA A 105 5.03 -5.42 -6.81
C ALA A 105 5.16 -6.95 -6.83
N LYS A 106 4.44 -7.59 -5.91
CA LYS A 106 4.27 -9.03 -5.85
C LYS A 106 2.91 -9.38 -6.41
N VAL A 107 2.90 -9.96 -7.61
CA VAL A 107 1.67 -10.17 -8.38
C VAL A 107 1.17 -11.60 -8.23
N SER A 108 -0.05 -11.74 -7.73
CA SER A 108 -0.82 -12.99 -7.75
C SER A 108 -1.80 -12.93 -8.92
N PHE A 109 -1.56 -13.73 -9.96
CA PHE A 109 -2.39 -13.75 -11.18
C PHE A 109 -3.30 -14.95 -11.20
N PHE A 110 -4.58 -14.73 -11.50
CA PHE A 110 -5.56 -15.78 -11.73
C PHE A 110 -6.44 -15.45 -12.94
N THR A 111 -6.86 -16.47 -13.67
CA THR A 111 -8.02 -16.35 -14.56
C THR A 111 -9.31 -16.23 -13.73
N PRO A 112 -10.42 -15.70 -14.28
CA PRO A 112 -11.69 -15.64 -13.56
C PRO A 112 -12.15 -17.01 -13.02
N VAL A 113 -11.90 -18.08 -13.80
CA VAL A 113 -12.26 -19.45 -13.40
C VAL A 113 -11.35 -19.95 -12.27
N GLU A 114 -10.05 -19.67 -12.31
CA GLU A 114 -9.13 -20.01 -11.22
C GLU A 114 -9.47 -19.24 -9.93
N TRP A 115 -9.79 -17.95 -10.03
CA TRP A 115 -10.20 -17.14 -8.88
C TRP A 115 -11.44 -17.71 -8.19
N LEU A 116 -12.45 -18.10 -8.96
CA LEU A 116 -13.67 -18.73 -8.43
C LEU A 116 -13.39 -20.08 -7.75
N LYS A 117 -12.48 -20.88 -8.31
CA LYS A 117 -12.08 -22.18 -7.71
C LYS A 117 -11.30 -21.98 -6.41
N LEU A 118 -10.53 -20.89 -6.30
CA LEU A 118 -9.72 -20.59 -5.13
C LEU A 118 -10.56 -20.45 -3.86
N ALA A 119 -11.80 -19.95 -3.96
CA ALA A 119 -12.74 -19.88 -2.84
C ALA A 119 -12.98 -21.24 -2.14
N LYS A 120 -12.83 -22.35 -2.86
CA LYS A 120 -12.96 -23.72 -2.32
C LYS A 120 -11.62 -24.36 -1.99
N GLN A 121 -10.58 -24.07 -2.77
CA GLN A 121 -9.27 -24.71 -2.65
C GLN A 121 -8.39 -24.08 -1.57
N ASP A 122 -8.40 -22.75 -1.49
CA ASP A 122 -7.70 -21.97 -0.47
C ASP A 122 -8.62 -20.85 0.04
N ARG A 123 -9.58 -21.28 0.87
CA ARG A 123 -10.58 -20.38 1.46
C ARG A 123 -9.93 -19.29 2.32
N ALA A 124 -8.83 -19.61 3.01
CA ALA A 124 -8.17 -18.69 3.92
C ALA A 124 -7.49 -17.54 3.18
N PHE A 125 -6.81 -17.84 2.07
CA PHE A 125 -6.25 -16.80 1.21
C PHE A 125 -7.35 -16.00 0.53
N TYR A 126 -8.32 -16.67 -0.09
CA TYR A 126 -9.43 -16.01 -0.79
C TYR A 126 -10.18 -15.02 0.11
N GLN A 127 -10.58 -15.43 1.32
CA GLN A 127 -11.28 -14.56 2.27
C GLN A 127 -10.45 -13.36 2.69
N ARG A 128 -9.13 -13.55 2.91
CA ARG A 128 -8.24 -12.46 3.29
C ARG A 128 -8.17 -11.40 2.20
N VAL A 129 -7.97 -11.81 0.95
CA VAL A 129 -7.91 -10.91 -0.19
C VAL A 129 -9.24 -10.20 -0.41
N GLU A 130 -10.36 -10.93 -0.37
CA GLU A 130 -11.69 -10.33 -0.53
C GLU A 130 -12.03 -9.32 0.58
N GLN A 131 -11.50 -9.51 1.80
CA GLN A 131 -11.75 -8.62 2.93
C GLN A 131 -11.08 -7.25 2.77
N ASP A 132 -9.85 -7.19 2.22
CA ASP A 132 -9.06 -5.97 2.17
C ASP A 132 -8.72 -5.47 0.75
N LYS A 133 -9.19 -6.15 -0.31
CA LYS A 133 -8.89 -5.71 -1.68
C LYS A 133 -9.46 -4.32 -1.99
N ILE A 134 -8.63 -3.51 -2.64
CA ILE A 134 -8.97 -2.20 -3.18
C ILE A 134 -8.73 -2.23 -4.68
N ARG A 135 -9.77 -1.92 -5.47
CA ARG A 135 -9.65 -1.90 -6.94
C ARG A 135 -8.81 -0.72 -7.41
N LEU A 136 -7.88 -1.00 -8.33
CA LEU A 136 -6.99 0.00 -8.96
C LEU A 136 -7.30 0.23 -10.44
N ALA A 137 -7.73 -0.82 -11.17
CA ALA A 137 -8.17 -0.79 -12.57
C ALA A 137 -9.20 -1.89 -12.82
#